data_AF-E3NNS8-F1
#
_entry.id   AF-E3NNS8-F1
#
_cell.length_a   1.000
_cell.length_b   1.000
_cell.length_c   1.000
_cell.angle_alpha   90.00
_cell.angle_beta   90.00
_cell.angle_gamma   90.00
#
_symmetry.space_group_name_H-M   'P 1'
#
loop_
_entity.id
_entity.type
_entity.pdbx_description
1 polymer ?
#
loop_
_entity_poly.entity_id
_entity_poly.type
_entity_poly.pdbx_seq_one_letter_code
_entity_poly.pdbx_strand_id
1 'polypeptide(L)'
;MREYDSRVRPVMNHSKPTTVSFSMSLYQILSINEKQQNIDLNVWAIQKWNDDFLGWNPYLYGMINTTILPFDAIWLPDTYLYTMIFSIVVLIITFRNSFRFFPYDQQACKLTISSWTSSKSDINYEPEYESVNMDNFLPNEEWVVVSFNIKRVEEKFVCCPEPWVLLEAVLVVRRKPLYYIVNLVIPTSVITLVVVTSLLLLPVLRGEMF
;
A
#
# COMPACT_ATOMS: atom_id res chain seq x y z
N MET A 1 31.28 -19.40 -1.25
CA MET A 1 31.01 -18.05 -0.70
C MET A 1 32.24 -17.29 -0.20
N ARG A 2 33.47 -17.85 -0.17
CA ARG A 2 34.65 -17.12 0.38
C ARG A 2 35.07 -15.85 -0.38
N GLU A 3 34.62 -15.67 -1.62
CA GLU A 3 34.93 -14.50 -2.46
C GLU A 3 33.67 -13.70 -2.87
N TYR A 4 32.51 -14.01 -2.27
CA TYR A 4 31.29 -13.27 -2.57
C TYR A 4 31.20 -12.04 -1.65
N ASP A 5 31.11 -10.85 -2.25
CA ASP A 5 30.88 -9.60 -1.52
C ASP A 5 29.40 -9.21 -1.61
N SER A 6 28.68 -9.34 -0.49
CA SER A 6 27.25 -9.02 -0.40
C SER A 6 26.93 -7.52 -0.47
N ARG A 7 27.93 -6.65 -0.49
CA ARG A 7 27.73 -5.19 -0.58
C ARG A 7 27.67 -4.69 -2.01
N VAL A 8 28.14 -5.49 -2.97
CA VAL A 8 28.25 -5.10 -4.38
C VAL A 8 27.10 -5.72 -5.16
N ARG A 9 26.53 -4.97 -6.11
CA ARG A 9 25.47 -5.48 -6.99
C ARG A 9 25.95 -6.74 -7.73
N PRO A 10 25.16 -7.82 -7.78
CA PRO A 10 25.59 -9.10 -8.32
C PRO A 10 25.43 -9.17 -9.85
N VAL A 11 26.11 -8.27 -10.55
CA VAL A 11 26.11 -8.21 -12.02
C VAL A 11 27.53 -8.33 -12.56
N MET A 12 27.70 -9.16 -13.59
CA MET A 12 29.00 -9.29 -14.28
C MET A 12 29.34 -8.02 -15.07
N ASN A 13 28.32 -7.32 -15.57
CA ASN A 13 28.47 -6.08 -16.32
C ASN A 13 27.70 -4.96 -15.61
N HIS A 14 28.45 -4.01 -15.02
CA HIS A 14 27.88 -2.88 -14.28
C HIS A 14 27.05 -1.92 -15.14
N SER A 15 27.18 -1.96 -16.48
CA SER A 15 26.32 -1.19 -17.39
C SER A 15 24.89 -1.74 -17.50
N LYS A 16 24.62 -2.94 -16.97
CA LYS A 16 23.27 -3.52 -16.96
C LYS A 16 22.62 -3.32 -15.58
N PRO A 17 21.33 -2.94 -15.54
CA PRO A 17 20.57 -2.90 -14.30
C PRO A 17 20.26 -4.32 -13.81
N THR A 18 20.16 -4.47 -12.48
CA THR A 18 19.58 -5.66 -11.86
C THR A 18 18.07 -5.49 -11.85
N THR A 19 17.35 -6.33 -12.58
CA THR A 19 15.89 -6.33 -12.58
C THR A 19 15.35 -7.06 -11.35
N VAL A 20 14.54 -6.37 -10.55
CA VAL A 20 13.89 -6.91 -9.35
C VAL A 20 12.39 -7.02 -9.63
N SER A 21 11.89 -8.24 -9.73
CA SER A 21 10.46 -8.51 -9.84
C SER A 21 9.82 -8.43 -8.45
N PHE A 22 8.80 -7.59 -8.33
CA PHE A 22 8.10 -7.32 -7.09
C PHE A 22 6.67 -7.85 -7.16
N SER A 23 6.28 -8.61 -6.14
CA SER A 23 4.91 -9.13 -5.99
C SER A 23 4.41 -8.87 -4.58
N MET A 24 3.11 -8.66 -4.44
CA MET A 24 2.47 -8.33 -3.18
C MET A 24 1.23 -9.22 -2.99
N SER A 25 0.98 -9.62 -1.75
CA SER A 25 -0.22 -10.35 -1.35
C SER A 25 -0.81 -9.71 -0.09
N LEU A 26 -2.11 -9.41 -0.10
CA LEU A 26 -2.82 -8.82 1.04
C LEU A 26 -3.46 -9.93 1.87
N TYR A 27 -3.09 -10.03 3.16
CA TYR A 27 -3.67 -11.00 4.07
C TYR A 27 -4.84 -10.44 4.88
N GLN A 28 -4.71 -9.24 5.45
CA GLN A 28 -5.77 -8.62 6.24
C GLN A 28 -5.58 -7.11 6.35
N ILE A 29 -6.70 -6.39 6.55
CA ILE A 29 -6.71 -5.00 7.00
C ILE A 29 -6.84 -5.04 8.52
N LEU A 30 -5.83 -4.54 9.24
CA LEU A 30 -5.83 -4.53 10.71
C LEU A 30 -6.65 -3.37 11.25
N SER A 31 -6.36 -2.16 10.76
CA SER A 31 -7.05 -0.94 11.17
C SER A 31 -6.89 0.15 10.13
N ILE A 32 -7.92 0.99 10.00
CA ILE A 32 -7.88 2.22 9.22
C ILE A 32 -8.20 3.36 10.17
N ASN A 33 -7.23 4.23 10.42
CA ASN A 33 -7.43 5.44 11.22
C ASN A 33 -7.55 6.66 10.31
N GLU A 34 -8.78 7.11 10.13
CA GLU A 34 -9.10 8.23 9.23
C GLU A 34 -8.60 9.57 9.74
N LYS A 35 -8.60 9.78 11.06
CA LYS A 35 -8.15 11.03 11.69
C LYS A 35 -6.64 11.18 11.63
N GLN A 36 -5.94 10.07 11.84
CA GLN A 36 -4.48 10.00 11.76
C GLN A 36 -3.99 9.68 10.35
N GLN A 37 -4.90 9.53 9.37
CA GLN A 37 -4.69 9.00 8.01
C GLN A 37 -3.66 7.86 7.95
N ASN A 38 -3.77 6.92 8.88
CA ASN A 38 -2.92 5.74 8.95
C ASN A 38 -3.72 4.50 8.54
N ILE A 39 -3.07 3.59 7.81
CA ILE A 39 -3.64 2.30 7.42
C ILE A 39 -2.67 1.20 7.81
N ASP A 40 -3.14 0.29 8.65
CA ASP A 40 -2.36 -0.85 9.12
C ASP A 40 -2.82 -2.09 8.35
N LEU A 41 -1.91 -2.66 7.56
CA LEU A 41 -2.17 -3.81 6.70
C LEU A 41 -1.19 -4.92 7.01
N ASN A 42 -1.66 -6.16 6.95
CA ASN A 42 -0.79 -7.32 6.88
C ASN A 42 -0.58 -7.69 5.41
N VAL A 43 0.62 -7.41 4.91
CA VAL A 43 0.98 -7.58 3.51
C VAL A 43 2.25 -8.41 3.42
N TRP A 44 2.25 -9.36 2.49
CA TRP A 44 3.42 -10.15 2.15
C TRP A 44 4.00 -9.66 0.84
N ALA A 45 5.22 -9.14 0.89
CA ALA A 45 5.96 -8.68 -0.27
C ALA A 45 7.02 -9.71 -0.64
N ILE A 46 7.07 -10.07 -1.92
CA ILE A 46 8.04 -11.01 -2.49
C ILE A 46 8.88 -10.24 -3.49
N GLN A 47 10.19 -10.38 -3.36
CA GLN A 47 11.16 -9.84 -4.29
C GLN A 47 11.92 -10.99 -4.93
N LYS A 48 12.05 -10.97 -6.25
CA LYS A 48 12.81 -11.95 -7.02
C LYS A 48 13.81 -11.23 -7.90
N TRP A 49 15.06 -11.64 -7.85
CA TRP A 49 16.13 -11.11 -8.70
C TRP A 49 17.05 -12.24 -9.12
N ASN A 50 17.84 -12.00 -10.16
CA ASN A 50 18.87 -12.92 -10.61
C ASN A 50 20.24 -12.45 -10.11
N ASP A 51 21.05 -13.38 -9.60
CA ASP A 51 22.43 -13.15 -9.18
C ASP A 51 23.36 -13.95 -10.09
N ASP A 52 24.24 -13.26 -10.82
CA ASP A 52 25.13 -13.88 -11.81
C ASP A 52 26.24 -14.73 -11.17
N PHE A 53 26.53 -14.54 -9.88
CA PHE A 53 27.63 -15.18 -9.15
C PHE A 53 27.18 -16.38 -8.31
N LEU A 54 25.88 -16.49 -8.02
CA LEU A 54 25.31 -17.57 -7.20
C LEU A 54 24.82 -18.77 -8.03
N GLY A 55 25.29 -18.92 -9.27
CA GLY A 55 25.01 -20.11 -10.09
C GLY A 55 25.92 -21.30 -9.74
N TRP A 56 25.34 -22.50 -9.67
CA TRP A 56 26.10 -23.75 -9.57
C TRP A 56 25.55 -24.81 -10.52
N ASN A 57 26.39 -25.80 -10.87
CA ASN A 57 25.97 -26.94 -11.66
C ASN A 57 25.38 -28.02 -10.72
N PRO A 58 24.07 -28.37 -10.81
CA PRO A 58 23.45 -29.33 -9.89
C PRO A 58 24.12 -30.70 -9.88
N TYR A 59 24.70 -31.15 -11.00
CA TYR A 59 25.35 -32.48 -11.08
C TYR A 59 26.54 -32.63 -10.14
N LEU A 60 27.24 -31.53 -9.83
CA LEU A 60 28.40 -31.54 -8.93
C LEU A 60 28.00 -31.51 -7.45
N TYR A 61 26.74 -31.21 -7.16
CA TYR A 61 26.22 -30.98 -5.81
C TYR A 61 25.02 -31.88 -5.50
N GLY A 62 24.99 -33.10 -6.06
CA GLY A 62 23.94 -34.07 -5.74
C GLY A 62 22.55 -33.72 -6.29
N MET A 63 22.48 -33.05 -7.44
CA MET A 63 21.24 -32.59 -8.10
C MET A 63 20.40 -31.63 -7.25
N ILE A 64 21.05 -30.86 -6.38
CA ILE A 64 20.39 -29.80 -5.61
C ILE A 64 20.15 -28.60 -6.54
N ASN A 65 18.89 -28.29 -6.82
CA ASN A 65 18.48 -27.16 -7.67
C ASN A 65 18.12 -25.91 -6.88
N THR A 66 17.77 -26.06 -5.60
CA THR A 66 17.39 -24.94 -4.72
C THR A 66 18.07 -25.09 -3.38
N THR A 67 18.53 -23.96 -2.85
CA THR A 67 19.11 -23.88 -1.51
C THR A 67 18.56 -22.65 -0.81
N ILE A 68 18.50 -22.70 0.51
CA ILE A 68 18.08 -21.57 1.34
C ILE A 68 19.34 -20.98 1.97
N LEU A 69 19.50 -19.67 1.82
CA LEU A 69 20.65 -18.93 2.35
C LEU A 69 20.16 -17.89 3.35
N PRO A 70 20.96 -17.57 4.38
CA PRO A 70 20.67 -16.45 5.26
C PRO A 70 20.77 -15.13 4.48
N PHE A 71 19.94 -14.16 4.85
CA PHE A 71 19.83 -12.87 4.15
C PHE A 71 21.14 -12.06 4.23
N ASP A 72 21.93 -12.28 5.28
CA ASP A 72 23.20 -11.62 5.60
C ASP A 72 24.34 -12.01 4.63
N ALA A 73 24.21 -13.18 3.98
CA ALA A 73 25.26 -13.78 3.16
C ALA A 73 25.13 -13.46 1.67
N ILE A 74 24.04 -12.82 1.26
CA ILE A 74 23.74 -12.48 -0.14
C ILE A 74 23.49 -10.99 -0.28
N TRP A 75 23.70 -10.45 -1.48
CA TRP A 75 23.29 -9.10 -1.79
C TRP A 75 21.76 -8.99 -1.80
N LEU A 76 21.24 -7.93 -1.21
CA LEU A 76 19.82 -7.59 -1.18
C LEU A 76 19.63 -6.20 -1.79
N PRO A 77 18.61 -5.99 -2.63
CA PRO A 77 18.29 -4.66 -3.14
C PRO A 77 17.90 -3.73 -2.00
N ASP A 78 18.25 -2.45 -2.13
CA ASP A 78 17.95 -1.38 -1.17
C ASP A 78 16.49 -0.91 -1.27
N THR A 79 15.54 -1.86 -1.34
CA THR A 79 14.11 -1.58 -1.47
C THR A 79 13.59 -0.89 -0.23
N TYR A 80 13.09 0.31 -0.42
CA TYR A 80 12.54 1.14 0.62
C TYR A 80 11.10 1.52 0.30
N LEU A 81 10.27 1.55 1.35
CA LEU A 81 8.93 2.07 1.25
C LEU A 81 9.02 3.59 1.45
N TYR A 82 9.08 4.37 0.37
CA TYR A 82 9.35 5.83 0.41
C TYR A 82 8.39 6.60 1.32
N THR A 83 7.17 6.09 1.47
CA THR A 83 6.18 6.64 2.40
C THR A 83 6.61 6.53 3.88
N MET A 84 7.66 5.77 4.22
CA MET A 84 8.22 5.58 5.57
C MET A 84 9.39 6.54 5.91
N ILE A 85 10.11 7.12 4.93
CA ILE A 85 11.22 8.07 5.22
C ILE A 85 10.76 9.52 5.33
N PHE A 86 9.73 9.91 4.58
CA PHE A 86 9.17 11.26 4.67
C PHE A 86 8.33 11.49 5.95
N SER A 87 8.50 10.68 6.99
CA SER A 87 7.84 10.81 8.31
C SER A 87 8.26 12.04 9.13
N ILE A 88 9.19 12.88 8.67
CA ILE A 88 9.51 14.17 9.32
C ILE A 88 8.60 15.32 8.81
N VAL A 89 7.73 15.08 7.82
CA VAL A 89 6.66 16.03 7.48
C VAL A 89 5.32 15.31 7.64
N VAL A 90 4.48 15.87 8.50
CA VAL A 90 3.13 15.42 8.83
C VAL A 90 2.35 15.01 7.56
N LEU A 91 1.95 13.73 7.50
CA LEU A 91 0.87 13.09 6.73
C LEU A 91 0.74 13.44 5.24
N ILE A 92 0.75 12.42 4.38
CA ILE A 92 -0.28 12.14 3.36
C ILE A 92 0.13 10.82 2.67
N ILE A 93 -0.47 9.71 3.08
CA ILE A 93 -0.95 8.76 2.08
C ILE A 93 -1.90 9.59 1.23
N THR A 94 -1.71 9.72 -0.10
CA THR A 94 -2.61 10.53 -0.95
C THR A 94 -4.00 9.92 -0.97
N PHE A 95 -4.75 10.23 0.07
CA PHE A 95 -6.08 9.78 0.31
C PHE A 95 -7.01 10.90 -0.10
N ARG A 96 -7.72 10.67 -1.19
CA ARG A 96 -8.75 11.60 -1.63
C ARG A 96 -9.95 11.48 -0.68
N ASN A 97 -9.87 12.17 0.45
CA ASN A 97 -10.91 12.23 1.46
C ASN A 97 -12.20 12.82 0.85
N SER A 98 -13.21 11.99 0.62
CA SER A 98 -14.55 12.41 0.20
C SER A 98 -15.56 12.25 1.35
N PHE A 99 -15.32 12.94 2.47
CA PHE A 99 -16.24 12.96 3.61
C PHE A 99 -17.63 13.54 3.29
N ARG A 100 -17.79 14.16 2.11
CA ARG A 100 -19.08 14.68 1.61
C ARG A 100 -20.16 13.60 1.45
N PHE A 101 -19.77 12.34 1.32
CA PHE A 101 -20.69 11.22 1.08
C PHE A 101 -20.64 10.15 2.18
N PHE A 102 -20.28 10.52 3.41
CA PHE A 102 -20.35 9.62 4.55
C PHE A 102 -21.78 9.04 4.70
N PRO A 103 -21.97 7.71 4.91
CA PRO A 103 -20.98 6.63 5.10
C PRO A 103 -20.65 5.81 3.83
N TYR A 104 -20.95 6.32 2.63
CA TYR A 104 -20.66 5.70 1.33
C TYR A 104 -19.33 6.18 0.74
N ASP A 105 -18.40 6.60 1.58
CA ASP A 105 -17.11 7.13 1.17
C ASP A 105 -16.21 6.02 0.59
N GLN A 106 -15.45 6.40 -0.43
CA GLN A 106 -14.36 5.61 -0.98
C GLN A 106 -13.04 6.30 -0.66
N GLN A 107 -12.07 5.47 -0.38
CA GLN A 107 -10.81 5.81 0.26
C GLN A 107 -9.71 5.16 -0.56
N ALA A 108 -8.77 5.96 -1.07
CA ALA A 108 -7.68 5.47 -1.92
C ALA A 108 -6.35 5.70 -1.22
N CYS A 109 -5.68 4.63 -0.81
CA CYS A 109 -4.35 4.67 -0.21
C CYS A 109 -3.30 4.36 -1.28
N LYS A 110 -2.25 5.17 -1.34
CA LYS A 110 -1.11 4.94 -2.24
C LYS A 110 0.14 4.61 -1.42
N LEU A 111 0.74 3.46 -1.69
CA LEU A 111 2.02 3.02 -1.14
C LEU A 111 3.06 3.10 -2.25
N THR A 112 4.20 3.74 -1.98
CA THR A 112 5.25 3.91 -2.99
C THR A 112 6.50 3.18 -2.55
N ILE A 113 6.95 2.24 -3.38
CA ILE A 113 8.12 1.38 -3.14
C ILE A 113 9.16 1.69 -4.22
N SER A 114 10.41 1.92 -3.82
CA SER A 114 11.54 2.16 -4.73
C SER A 114 12.85 1.91 -4.01
N SER A 115 13.97 1.85 -4.73
CA SER A 115 15.32 1.85 -4.16
C SER A 115 15.60 3.18 -3.46
N TRP A 116 16.24 3.15 -2.29
CA TRP A 116 16.60 4.37 -1.56
C TRP A 116 17.70 5.19 -2.26
N THR A 117 18.74 4.51 -2.75
CA THR A 117 19.96 5.13 -3.29
C THR A 117 20.19 4.86 -4.77
N SER A 118 19.65 3.77 -5.29
CA SER A 118 19.90 3.31 -6.66
C SER A 118 18.94 3.95 -7.66
N SER A 119 19.44 4.37 -8.83
CA SER A 119 18.61 4.82 -9.97
C SER A 119 18.14 3.64 -10.83
N LYS A 120 17.41 3.91 -11.92
CA LYS A 120 16.96 2.91 -12.91
C LYS A 120 18.11 2.15 -13.57
N SER A 121 19.29 2.74 -13.74
CA SER A 121 20.42 2.07 -14.40
C SER A 121 21.09 1.02 -13.50
N ASP A 122 20.93 1.16 -12.19
CA ASP A 122 21.46 0.23 -11.20
C ASP A 122 20.43 -0.86 -10.87
N ILE A 123 19.23 -0.45 -10.47
CA ILE A 123 18.15 -1.34 -10.05
C ILE A 123 16.87 -0.97 -10.79
N ASN A 124 16.29 -1.95 -11.47
CA ASN A 124 15.07 -1.80 -12.24
C ASN A 124 13.93 -2.61 -11.60
N TYR A 125 12.98 -1.92 -10.95
CA TYR A 125 11.82 -2.58 -10.35
C TYR A 125 10.71 -2.86 -11.37
N GLU A 126 10.19 -4.09 -11.37
CA GLU A 126 9.08 -4.49 -12.24
C GLU A 126 8.02 -5.24 -11.44
N PRO A 127 6.73 -4.90 -11.58
CA PRO A 127 5.68 -5.70 -10.96
C PRO A 127 5.60 -7.07 -11.64
N GLU A 128 5.59 -8.15 -10.86
CA GLU A 128 5.34 -9.51 -11.40
C GLU A 128 3.89 -9.61 -11.91
N TYR A 129 2.97 -8.93 -11.21
CA TYR A 129 1.56 -8.80 -11.59
C TYR A 129 1.07 -7.39 -11.29
N GLU A 130 0.19 -6.84 -12.14
CA GLU A 130 -0.43 -5.52 -11.91
C GLU A 130 -1.47 -5.55 -10.78
N SER A 131 -2.14 -6.68 -10.56
CA SER A 131 -3.10 -6.86 -9.46
C SER A 131 -2.42 -7.52 -8.26
N VAL A 132 -2.72 -7.02 -7.06
CA VAL A 132 -2.24 -7.65 -5.82
C VAL A 132 -3.01 -8.93 -5.55
N ASN A 133 -2.31 -10.01 -5.17
CA ASN A 133 -2.95 -11.26 -4.83
C ASN A 133 -3.77 -11.11 -3.53
N MET A 134 -5.03 -11.56 -3.55
CA MET A 134 -5.97 -11.54 -2.43
C MET A 134 -6.61 -12.92 -2.17
N ASP A 135 -6.04 -14.02 -2.69
CA ASP A 135 -6.59 -15.38 -2.55
C ASP A 135 -6.74 -15.81 -1.09
N ASN A 136 -5.79 -15.39 -0.24
CA ASN A 136 -5.78 -15.68 1.21
C ASN A 136 -6.24 -14.47 2.06
N PHE A 137 -7.00 -13.54 1.47
CA PHE A 137 -7.46 -12.34 2.17
C PHE A 137 -8.58 -12.66 3.18
N LEU A 138 -8.37 -12.28 4.43
CA LEU A 138 -9.40 -12.30 5.46
C LEU A 138 -10.28 -11.05 5.32
N PRO A 139 -11.58 -11.20 5.02
CA PRO A 139 -12.47 -10.07 4.82
C PRO A 139 -12.66 -9.28 6.12
N ASN A 140 -12.56 -7.96 6.02
CA ASN A 140 -12.76 -7.08 7.16
C ASN A 140 -14.24 -6.82 7.45
N GLU A 141 -14.60 -6.55 8.71
CA GLU A 141 -15.99 -6.30 9.12
C GLU A 141 -16.48 -4.91 8.68
N GLU A 142 -15.62 -3.90 8.75
CA GLU A 142 -15.96 -2.50 8.50
C GLU A 142 -15.68 -2.06 7.05
N TRP A 143 -14.66 -2.63 6.40
CA TRP A 143 -14.15 -2.18 5.11
C TRP A 143 -14.25 -3.25 4.04
N VAL A 144 -14.51 -2.82 2.80
CA VAL A 144 -14.49 -3.66 1.60
C VAL A 144 -13.39 -3.14 0.68
N VAL A 145 -12.50 -4.04 0.25
CA VAL A 145 -11.50 -3.73 -0.80
C VAL A 145 -12.22 -3.67 -2.15
N VAL A 146 -12.14 -2.52 -2.81
CA VAL A 146 -12.72 -2.30 -4.14
C VAL A 146 -11.70 -2.68 -5.22
N SER A 147 -10.45 -2.25 -5.05
CA SER A 147 -9.35 -2.63 -5.95
C SER A 147 -8.02 -2.50 -5.25
N PHE A 148 -7.06 -3.35 -5.59
CA PHE A 148 -5.68 -3.18 -5.17
C PHE A 148 -4.75 -3.52 -6.33
N ASN A 149 -4.08 -2.50 -6.88
CA ASN A 149 -3.21 -2.64 -8.04
C ASN A 149 -1.87 -1.95 -7.84
N ILE A 150 -0.84 -2.43 -8.55
CA ILE A 150 0.51 -1.89 -8.56
C ILE A 150 0.75 -1.29 -9.94
N LYS A 151 1.20 -0.03 -9.96
CA LYS A 151 1.59 0.67 -11.18
C LYS A 151 3.06 1.03 -11.12
N ARG A 152 3.77 0.82 -12.22
CA ARG A 152 5.14 1.29 -12.39
C ARG A 152 5.13 2.75 -12.84
N VAL A 153 5.89 3.59 -12.15
CA VAL A 153 6.06 5.01 -12.45
C VAL A 153 7.55 5.30 -12.51
N GLU A 154 8.00 5.95 -13.58
CA GLU A 154 9.38 6.41 -13.69
C GLU A 154 9.44 7.90 -13.41
N GLU A 155 10.19 8.30 -12.39
CA GLU A 155 10.29 9.68 -11.96
C GLU A 155 11.72 10.18 -12.08
N LYS A 156 11.90 11.31 -12.76
CA LYS A 156 13.20 11.96 -12.90
C LYS A 156 13.31 13.12 -11.92
N PHE A 157 14.16 12.96 -10.92
CA PHE A 157 14.44 14.01 -9.94
C PHE A 157 15.45 15.03 -10.48
N VAL A 158 15.32 16.29 -10.04
CA VAL A 158 16.18 17.41 -10.47
C VAL A 158 17.65 17.16 -10.14
N CYS A 159 17.94 16.43 -9.07
CA CYS A 159 19.29 16.15 -8.61
C CYS A 159 20.11 15.30 -9.58
N CYS A 160 19.48 14.50 -10.46
CA CYS A 160 20.19 13.44 -11.17
C CYS A 160 19.73 13.21 -12.61
N PRO A 161 20.64 12.72 -13.48
CA PRO A 161 20.39 12.60 -14.92
C PRO A 161 19.44 11.45 -15.27
N GLU A 162 19.49 10.37 -14.50
CA GLU A 162 18.70 9.16 -14.70
C GLU A 162 17.44 9.14 -13.84
N PRO A 163 16.35 8.53 -14.31
CA PRO A 163 15.13 8.41 -13.52
C PRO A 163 15.25 7.30 -12.46
N TRP A 164 14.40 7.39 -11.45
CA TRP A 164 14.10 6.32 -10.49
C TRP A 164 12.88 5.54 -10.95
N VAL A 165 12.81 4.28 -10.52
CA VAL A 165 11.65 3.42 -10.79
C VAL A 165 10.88 3.23 -9.49
N LEU A 166 9.65 3.74 -9.47
CA LEU A 166 8.74 3.67 -8.34
C LEU A 166 7.60 2.70 -8.66
N LEU A 167 7.28 1.83 -7.72
CA LEU A 167 6.09 0.99 -7.74
C LEU A 167 5.04 1.62 -6.83
N GLU A 168 3.99 2.14 -7.43
CA GLU A 168 2.84 2.72 -6.72
C GLU A 168 1.74 1.67 -6.56
N ALA A 169 1.59 1.13 -5.36
CA ALA A 169 0.51 0.23 -5.01
C ALA A 169 -0.70 1.05 -4.49
N VAL A 170 -1.80 1.05 -5.24
CA VAL A 170 -3.01 1.82 -4.94
C VAL A 170 -4.10 0.87 -4.42
N LEU A 171 -4.40 1.00 -3.14
CA LEU A 171 -5.46 0.29 -2.45
C LEU A 171 -6.70 1.19 -2.35
N VAL A 172 -7.79 0.80 -2.99
CA VAL A 172 -9.09 1.47 -2.88
C VAL A 172 -9.99 0.66 -1.96
N VAL A 173 -10.40 1.25 -0.86
CA VAL A 173 -11.34 0.67 0.11
C VAL A 173 -12.62 1.49 0.19
N ARG A 174 -13.70 0.83 0.58
CA ARG A 174 -15.03 1.41 0.77
C ARG A 174 -15.59 0.94 2.09
N ARG A 175 -16.22 1.85 2.83
CA ARG A 175 -16.84 1.54 4.11
C ARG A 175 -18.13 0.72 3.92
N LYS A 176 -18.40 -0.21 4.82
CA LYS A 176 -19.72 -0.84 4.94
C LYS A 176 -20.67 0.09 5.70
N PRO A 177 -21.74 0.59 5.07
CA PRO A 177 -22.54 1.67 5.64
C PRO A 177 -23.55 1.21 6.70
N LEU A 178 -23.87 -0.09 6.78
CA LEU A 178 -24.98 -0.61 7.59
C LEU A 178 -24.92 -0.20 9.07
N TYR A 179 -23.76 -0.37 9.70
CA TYR A 179 -23.56 -0.01 11.11
C TYR A 179 -23.81 1.48 11.37
N TYR A 180 -23.29 2.35 10.49
CA TYR A 180 -23.43 3.81 10.62
C TYR A 180 -24.85 4.29 10.30
N ILE A 181 -25.54 3.64 9.36
CA ILE A 181 -26.93 3.94 9.07
C ILE A 181 -27.80 3.67 10.31
N VAL A 182 -27.67 2.49 10.90
CA VAL A 182 -28.50 2.07 12.04
C VAL A 182 -28.20 2.88 13.31
N ASN A 183 -26.92 3.12 13.61
CA ASN A 183 -26.53 3.69 14.90
C ASN A 183 -26.31 5.21 14.88
N LEU A 184 -26.12 5.83 13.71
CA LEU A 184 -25.82 7.26 13.60
C LEU A 184 -26.89 7.99 12.78
N VAL A 185 -27.18 7.55 11.55
CA VAL A 185 -28.08 8.28 10.63
C VAL A 185 -29.54 8.21 11.09
N ILE A 186 -30.05 7.01 11.40
CA ILE A 186 -31.46 6.84 11.80
C ILE A 186 -31.77 7.61 13.10
N PRO A 187 -31.02 7.47 14.21
CA PRO A 187 -31.33 8.19 15.44
C PRO A 187 -31.26 9.72 15.29
N THR A 188 -30.27 10.23 14.56
CA THR A 188 -30.14 11.69 14.34
C THR A 188 -31.25 12.23 13.43
N SER A 189 -31.70 11.46 12.44
CA SER A 189 -32.85 11.83 11.62
C SER A 189 -34.16 11.87 12.43
N VAL A 190 -34.37 10.92 13.36
CA VAL A 190 -35.54 10.90 14.24
C VAL A 190 -35.51 12.08 15.21
N ILE A 191 -34.36 12.35 15.83
CA ILE A 191 -34.21 13.49 16.75
C ILE A 191 -34.48 14.81 16.03
N THR A 192 -33.92 15.00 14.83
CA THR A 192 -34.15 16.24 14.07
C THR A 192 -35.62 16.41 13.68
N LEU A 193 -36.31 15.32 13.28
CA LEU A 193 -37.75 15.35 13.03
C LEU A 193 -38.57 15.71 14.27
N VAL A 194 -38.25 15.13 15.43
CA VAL A 194 -38.92 15.45 16.71
C VAL A 194 -38.68 16.91 17.10
N VAL A 195 -37.46 17.43 16.92
CA VAL A 195 -37.13 18.83 17.21
C VAL A 195 -37.92 19.77 16.29
N VAL A 196 -37.93 19.52 14.98
CA VAL A 196 -38.64 20.35 14.01
C VAL A 196 -40.16 20.36 14.27
N THR A 197 -40.76 19.19 14.52
CA THR A 197 -42.20 19.09 14.84
C THR A 197 -42.56 19.78 16.15
N SER A 198 -41.73 19.62 17.19
CA SER A 198 -41.93 20.29 18.47
C SER A 198 -41.87 21.80 18.33
N LEU A 199 -40.89 22.31 17.58
CA LEU A 199 -40.67 23.74 17.36
C LEU A 199 -41.81 24.38 16.53
N LEU A 200 -42.43 23.61 15.62
CA LEU A 200 -43.60 24.04 14.85
C LEU A 200 -44.91 23.98 15.64
N LEU A 201 -45.09 23.01 16.54
CA LEU A 201 -46.32 22.83 17.32
C LEU A 201 -46.39 23.70 18.58
N LEU A 202 -45.25 24.01 19.19
CA LEU A 202 -45.15 24.85 20.39
C LEU A 202 -45.84 26.23 20.25
N PRO A 203 -45.65 27.01 19.18
CA PRO A 203 -46.35 28.30 19.01
C PRO A 203 -47.86 28.14 18.77
N VAL A 204 -48.30 27.03 18.16
CA VAL A 204 -49.73 26.73 17.95
C VAL A 204 -50.43 26.39 19.27
N LEU A 205 -49.77 25.63 20.14
CA LEU A 205 -50.32 25.23 21.44
C LEU A 205 -50.26 26.35 22.49
N ARG A 206 -49.29 27.28 22.38
CA ARG A 206 -49.19 28.45 23.28
C ARG A 206 -50.18 29.57 22.91
N GLY A 207 -50.86 29.48 21.76
CA GLY A 207 -51.88 30.45 21.35
C GLY A 207 -51.32 31.80 20.89
N GLU A 208 -50.05 31.86 20.47
CA GLU A 208 -49.37 33.11 20.06
C GLU A 208 -49.50 33.43 18.55
N MET A 209 -50.46 32.80 17.84
CA MET A 209 -50.91 33.32 16.54
C MET A 209 -52.12 34.22 16.72
N PHE A 210 -51.86 35.45 17.18
CA PHE A 210 -52.62 36.68 16.91
C PHE A 210 -51.66 37.86 16.89
#